data_AF-A0A0E3BXQ6-F1
#
_entry.id   AF-A0A0E3BXQ6-F1
#
_cell.length_a   1.000
_cell.length_b   1.000
_cell.length_c   1.000
_cell.angle_alpha   90.00
_cell.angle_beta   90.00
_cell.angle_gamma   90.00
#
_symmetry.space_group_name_H-M   'P 1'
#
loop_
_entity.id
_entity.type
_entity.pdbx_description
1 polymer ?
#
loop_
_entity_poly.entity_id
_entity_poly.type
_entity_poly.pdbx_seq_one_letter_code
_entity_poly.pdbx_strand_id
1 'polypeptide(L)' 'MSENTEPQTREEVESYLRAKLDADEAETGLYNIGLGFVVVDRVGHDNKITFQWFDEAIRFDDLLRSN' A
#
# COMPACT_ATOMS: atom_id res chain seq x y z
N MET A 1 -19.52 4.60 -19.22
CA MET A 1 -19.08 3.39 -18.50
C MET A 1 -17.74 3.75 -17.92
N SER A 2 -17.63 3.88 -16.59
CA SER A 2 -16.34 4.13 -15.97
C SER A 2 -15.56 2.83 -16.03
N GLU A 3 -14.54 2.75 -16.86
CA GLU A 3 -13.57 1.66 -16.81
C GLU A 3 -12.97 1.68 -15.40
N ASN A 4 -13.34 0.70 -14.57
CA ASN A 4 -12.61 0.39 -13.34
C ASN A 4 -11.28 -0.23 -13.80
N THR A 5 -10.38 0.62 -14.28
CA THR A 5 -9.02 0.22 -14.60
C THR A 5 -8.34 0.02 -13.25
N GLU A 6 -8.27 -1.24 -12.81
CA GLU A 6 -7.47 -1.59 -11.64
C GLU A 6 -6.05 -1.08 -11.86
N PRO A 7 -5.43 -0.41 -10.88
CA PRO A 7 -4.11 0.19 -11.05
C PRO A 7 -3.09 -0.87 -11.46
N GLN A 8 -2.34 -0.64 -12.54
CA GLN A 8 -1.43 -1.63 -13.14
C GLN A 8 0.03 -1.35 -12.82
N THR A 9 0.37 -0.08 -12.56
CA THR A 9 1.73 0.36 -12.23
C THR A 9 1.88 0.70 -10.75
N ARG A 10 3.13 0.69 -10.26
CA ARG A 10 3.44 1.10 -8.88
C ARG A 10 2.91 2.51 -8.55
N GLU A 11 3.07 3.46 -9.46
CA GLU A 11 2.63 4.84 -9.28
C GLU A 11 1.11 4.98 -9.20
N GLU A 12 0.39 4.22 -10.03
CA GLU A 12 -1.08 4.17 -9.97
C GLU A 12 -1.57 3.51 -8.68
N VAL A 13 -0.92 2.43 -8.24
CA VAL A 13 -1.25 1.76 -6.97
C VAL A 13 -1.01 2.69 -5.80
N GLU A 14 0.14 3.36 -5.72
CA GLU A 14 0.42 4.30 -4.63
C GLU A 14 -0.58 5.46 -4.63
N SER A 15 -0.92 6.02 -5.79
CA SER A 15 -1.90 7.11 -5.91
C SER A 15 -3.30 6.67 -5.48
N TYR A 16 -3.73 5.48 -5.90
CA TYR A 16 -5.00 4.89 -5.50
C TYR A 16 -5.09 4.67 -3.98
N LEU A 17 -4.03 4.12 -3.39
CA LEU A 17 -3.97 3.86 -1.95
C LEU A 17 -3.90 5.15 -1.12
N ARG A 18 -3.16 6.17 -1.59
CA ARG A 18 -3.17 7.50 -0.96
C ARG A 18 -4.59 8.08 -0.92
N ALA A 19 -5.30 8.06 -2.05
CA ALA A 19 -6.66 8.58 -2.11
C ALA A 19 -7.60 7.88 -1.14
N LYS A 20 -7.47 6.55 -0.97
CA LYS A 20 -8.26 5.78 0.01
C LYS A 20 -7.94 6.12 1.45
N LEU A 21 -6.66 6.27 1.79
CA LEU A 21 -6.23 6.69 3.12
C LEU A 21 -6.69 8.11 3.46
N ASP A 22 -6.65 9.01 2.48
CA ASP A 22 -7.09 10.40 2.66
C ASP A 22 -8.62 10.52 2.78
N ALA A 23 -9.36 9.61 2.16
CA ALA A 23 -10.81 9.47 2.32
C ALA A 23 -11.22 8.73 3.61
N ASP A 24 -10.26 8.27 4.42
CA ASP A 24 -10.50 7.42 5.62
C ASP A 24 -11.23 6.11 5.28
N GLU A 25 -11.11 5.65 4.02
CA GLU A 25 -11.69 4.41 3.52
C GLU A 25 -10.78 3.20 3.76
N ALA A 26 -9.59 3.41 4.34
CA ALA A 26 -8.63 2.36 4.65
C ALA A 26 -7.80 2.69 5.89
N GLU A 27 -7.74 1.72 6.81
CA GLU A 27 -6.79 1.55 7.92
C GLU A 27 -5.34 1.96 7.67
N THR A 28 -4.80 1.26 6.67
CA THR A 28 -3.49 0.59 6.60
C THR A 28 -3.74 -0.81 6.07
N GLY A 29 -2.86 -1.35 5.23
CA GLY A 29 -3.04 -2.73 4.78
C GLY A 29 -2.01 -3.26 3.80
N LEU A 30 -1.93 -4.59 3.77
CA LEU A 30 -1.22 -5.36 2.75
C LEU A 30 -2.13 -5.51 1.53
N TYR A 31 -1.78 -4.88 0.42
CA TYR A 31 -2.49 -4.98 -0.84
C TYR A 31 -1.78 -5.95 -1.77
N ASN A 32 -2.50 -6.97 -2.23
CA ASN A 32 -2.02 -7.90 -3.24
C ASN A 32 -2.39 -7.36 -4.62
N ILE A 33 -1.39 -7.12 -5.47
CA ILE A 33 -1.57 -6.61 -6.85
C ILE A 33 -1.41 -7.72 -7.90
N GLY A 34 -1.41 -8.98 -7.51
CA GLY A 34 -1.24 -10.15 -8.39
C GLY A 34 0.21 -10.42 -8.82
N LEU A 35 1.07 -9.39 -8.86
CA LEU A 35 2.51 -9.51 -9.16
C LEU A 35 3.41 -9.33 -7.93
N GLY A 36 2.85 -8.87 -6.82
CA GLY A 36 3.58 -8.55 -5.59
C GLY A 36 2.64 -7.99 -4.53
N PHE A 37 3.21 -7.51 -3.44
CA PHE A 37 2.48 -6.96 -2.30
C PHE A 37 2.99 -5.56 -1.96
N VAL A 38 2.08 -4.70 -1.51
CA VAL A 38 2.43 -3.40 -0.97
C VAL A 38 1.78 -3.20 0.39
N VAL A 39 2.58 -2.78 1.37
CA VAL A 39 2.09 -2.28 2.65
C VAL A 39 2.10 -0.77 2.59
N VAL A 40 0.97 -0.16 2.93
CA VAL A 40 0.83 1.29 3.08
C VAL A 40 0.40 1.62 4.50
N ASP A 41 1.07 2.60 5.10
CA ASP A 41 0.81 3.08 6.46
C ASP A 41 1.16 4.57 6.61
N ARG A 42 0.55 5.24 7.59
CA ARG A 42 0.95 6.56 8.07
C ARG A 42 1.90 6.40 9.26
N VAL A 43 3.16 6.74 9.05
CA VAL A 43 4.23 6.52 10.03
C VAL A 43 4.77 7.84 10.56
N GLY A 44 5.09 7.88 11.86
CA GLY A 44 5.74 9.02 12.49
C GLY A 44 4.80 10.12 12.98
N HIS A 45 5.37 11.11 13.68
CA HIS A 45 4.62 12.20 14.30
C HIS A 45 3.96 13.15 13.27
N ASP A 46 4.48 13.19 12.05
CA ASP A 46 3.94 13.95 10.92
C ASP A 46 2.90 13.16 10.11
N ASN A 47 2.56 11.95 10.53
CA ASN A 47 1.55 11.10 9.90
C ASN A 47 1.85 10.83 8.41
N LYS A 48 3.14 10.68 8.08
CA LYS A 48 3.61 10.57 6.70
C LYS A 48 3.23 9.22 6.09
N ILE A 49 2.51 9.25 4.97
CA ILE A 49 2.18 8.04 4.21
C ILE A 49 3.45 7.44 3.60
N THR A 50 3.71 6.19 3.94
CA THR A 50 4.87 5.40 3.52
C THR A 50 4.42 4.12 2.82
N PHE A 51 5.15 3.72 1.77
CA PHE A 51 4.90 2.53 0.97
C PHE A 51 6.09 1.58 1.06
N GLN A 52 5.81 0.31 1.33
CA GLN A 52 6.82 -0.77 1.29
C GLN A 52 6.35 -1.85 0.34
N TRP A 53 7.22 -2.23 -0.59
CA TRP A 53 6.91 -3.13 -1.70
C TRP A 53 7.68 -4.44 -1.55
N PHE A 54 6.99 -5.54 -1.86
CA PHE A 54 7.51 -6.89 -1.73
C PHE A 54 7.19 -7.69 -3.00
N ASP A 55 8.20 -8.35 -3.54
CA ASP A 55 8.06 -9.18 -4.74
C ASP A 55 7.44 -10.56 -4.42
N GLU A 56 7.31 -10.89 -3.14
CA GLU A 56 6.72 -12.13 -2.65
C GLU A 56 5.89 -11.90 -1.38
N ALA A 57 5.08 -12.90 -1.01
CA ALA A 57 4.28 -12.83 0.19
C ALA A 57 5.20 -12.82 1.41
N ILE A 58 5.15 -11.73 2.18
CA ILE A 58 5.94 -11.56 3.40
C ILE A 58 5.05 -11.72 4.63
N ARG A 59 5.58 -12.35 5.68
CA ARG A 59 4.92 -12.35 6.98
C ARG A 59 5.16 -11.01 7.65
N PHE A 60 4.13 -10.46 8.26
CA PHE A 60 4.22 -9.18 8.95
C PHE A 60 5.33 -9.15 10.02
N ASP A 61 5.54 -10.26 10.72
CA ASP A 61 6.61 -10.39 11.73
C ASP A 61 8.03 -10.21 11.17
N ASP A 62 8.22 -10.48 9.87
CA ASP A 62 9.53 -10.33 9.21
C ASP A 62 9.81 -8.85 8.85
N LEU A 63 8.77 -8.02 8.70
CA LEU A 63 8.89 -6.59 8.44
C LEU A 63 9.49 -5.85 9.63
N LEU A 64 9.11 -6.22 10.85
CA LEU A 64 9.55 -5.57 12.08
C LEU A 64 11.00 -5.87 12.44
N ARG A 65 11.60 -6.90 11.84
CA ARG A 65 13.00 -7.32 12.11
C ARG A 65 14.02 -6.71 11.17
N SER A 66 13.58 -6.04 10.11
CA SER A 66 14.47 -5.47 9.08
C SER A 66 14.82 -3.99 9.32
N ASN A 67 14.44 -3.42 10.47
CA ASN A 67 14.78 -2.05 10.90
C ASN A 67 15.74 -2.05 12.10
#